data_AF-A0A8T7ATK1-F1
#
_entry.id   AF-A0A8T7ATK1-F1
#
_cell.length_a   1.000
_cell.length_b   1.000
_cell.length_c   1.000
_cell.angle_alpha   90.00
_cell.angle_beta   90.00
_cell.angle_gamma   90.00
#
_symmetry.space_group_name_H-M   'P 1'
#
loop_
_entity.id
_entity.type
_entity.pdbx_description
1 polymer ?
#
loop_
_entity_poly.entity_id
_entity_poly.type
_entity_poly.pdbx_seq_one_letter_code
_entity_poly.pdbx_strand_id
1 'polypeptide(L)'
;MLKNLLGYFSNDLSIDLGTANTLIYLRGHGIVLNEPSVVAIREDVGGRKSVAAVGTEAKNMLGRTPGNITAIRPMKDGVIADFTVTEKMLQHFIKKAHGDRFFRPSPRVAVCVPYGSTQVERRAIKESAEGAGARKVFLVDEPMAAAIGAGMPVHEARGSMVLDIGGGTSEVAVISLNGIVYAASVRIGGDRFDEAILNYVRRNYGILIGEATAERIKHEIGSAYPGDEVKEISVRGRNLSEGVP
;
A
#
# COMPACT_ATOMS: atom_id res chain seq x y z
N MET A 1 -3.62 -12.90 -30.49
CA MET A 1 -4.74 -12.36 -31.31
C MET A 1 -6.05 -12.25 -30.54
N LEU A 2 -6.56 -13.31 -29.90
CA LEU A 2 -7.84 -13.27 -29.17
C LEU A 2 -7.88 -12.23 -28.01
N LYS A 3 -6.80 -12.12 -27.24
CA LYS A 3 -6.64 -11.11 -26.15
C LYS A 3 -6.72 -9.65 -26.64
N ASN A 4 -6.37 -9.38 -27.91
CA ASN A 4 -6.41 -8.03 -28.47
C ASN A 4 -7.82 -7.64 -28.91
N LEU A 5 -8.62 -8.60 -29.42
CA LEU A 5 -10.01 -8.36 -29.82
C LEU A 5 -10.91 -8.08 -28.60
N LEU A 6 -10.75 -8.87 -27.52
CA LEU A 6 -11.45 -8.66 -26.24
C LEU A 6 -11.00 -7.38 -25.51
N GLY A 7 -9.85 -6.81 -25.90
CA GLY A 7 -9.29 -5.59 -25.32
C GLY A 7 -10.04 -4.31 -25.68
N TYR A 8 -10.88 -4.31 -26.72
CA TYR A 8 -11.75 -3.16 -27.06
C TYR A 8 -12.92 -2.99 -26.10
N PHE A 9 -13.29 -4.05 -25.37
CA PHE A 9 -14.32 -4.03 -24.32
C PHE A 9 -13.74 -4.07 -22.90
N SER A 10 -12.41 -4.02 -22.76
CA SER A 10 -11.76 -3.98 -21.44
C SER A 10 -11.66 -2.55 -20.91
N ASN A 11 -12.10 -2.33 -19.69
CA ASN A 11 -11.84 -1.09 -18.99
C ASN A 11 -10.37 -1.08 -18.51
N ASP A 12 -9.59 -0.09 -18.96
CA ASP A 12 -8.21 0.09 -18.50
C ASP A 12 -8.18 0.43 -17.00
N LEU A 13 -7.15 -0.03 -16.30
CA LEU A 13 -6.95 0.19 -14.87
C LEU A 13 -5.73 1.06 -14.59
N SER A 14 -5.77 1.75 -13.45
CA SER A 14 -4.57 2.26 -12.79
C SER A 14 -4.54 1.75 -11.36
N ILE A 15 -3.38 1.31 -10.91
CA ILE A 15 -3.17 0.71 -9.59
C ILE A 15 -2.12 1.56 -8.86
N ASP A 16 -2.51 2.04 -7.69
CA ASP A 16 -1.56 2.51 -6.69
C ASP A 16 -1.24 1.34 -5.77
N LEU A 17 -0.01 0.81 -5.84
CA LEU A 17 0.45 -0.34 -5.06
C LEU A 17 1.26 0.15 -3.85
N GLY A 18 0.59 0.86 -2.95
CA GLY A 18 1.20 1.38 -1.74
C GLY A 18 1.60 0.29 -0.74
N THR A 19 2.46 0.66 0.21
CA THR A 19 2.89 -0.27 1.27
C THR A 19 1.78 -0.58 2.28
N ALA A 20 0.84 0.35 2.48
CA ALA A 20 -0.23 0.26 3.46
C ALA A 20 -1.59 -0.02 2.83
N ASN A 21 -1.89 0.64 1.70
CA ASN A 21 -3.15 0.51 0.97
C ASN A 21 -2.89 0.37 -0.52
N THR A 22 -3.78 -0.36 -1.19
CA THR A 22 -3.83 -0.49 -2.64
C THR A 22 -5.12 0.10 -3.15
N LEU A 23 -5.01 1.00 -4.13
CA LEU A 23 -6.15 1.64 -4.78
C LEU A 23 -6.20 1.20 -6.25
N ILE A 24 -7.41 0.99 -6.77
CA ILE A 24 -7.64 0.75 -8.19
C ILE A 24 -8.60 1.79 -8.73
N TYR A 25 -8.13 2.51 -9.75
CA TYR A 25 -8.91 3.41 -10.57
C TYR A 25 -9.32 2.71 -11.86
N LEU A 26 -10.60 2.78 -12.19
CA LEU A 26 -11.19 2.25 -13.41
C LEU A 26 -11.54 3.41 -14.34
N ARG A 27 -11.02 3.37 -15.58
CA ARG A 27 -11.28 4.44 -16.56
C ARG A 27 -12.78 4.67 -16.74
N GLY A 28 -13.21 5.91 -16.56
CA GLY A 28 -14.61 6.33 -16.68
C GLY A 28 -15.50 6.04 -15.45
N HIS A 29 -14.97 5.42 -14.40
CA HIS A 29 -15.74 5.07 -13.20
C HIS A 29 -15.14 5.65 -11.91
N GLY A 30 -13.86 6.06 -11.92
CA GLY A 30 -13.21 6.58 -10.72
C GLY A 30 -12.46 5.50 -9.93
N ILE A 31 -12.22 5.78 -8.65
CA ILE A 31 -11.64 4.81 -7.71
C ILE A 31 -12.72 3.78 -7.38
N VAL A 32 -12.47 2.52 -7.72
CA VAL A 32 -13.41 1.39 -7.52
C VAL A 32 -12.95 0.43 -6.41
N LEU A 33 -11.72 0.58 -5.94
CA LEU A 33 -11.15 -0.21 -4.84
C LEU A 33 -10.20 0.65 -4.03
N ASN A 34 -10.31 0.54 -2.71
CA ASN A 34 -9.37 1.07 -1.73
C ASN A 34 -9.32 0.06 -0.57
N GLU A 35 -8.27 -0.74 -0.51
CA GLU A 35 -8.13 -1.84 0.45
C GLU A 35 -6.73 -1.85 1.04
N PRO A 36 -6.57 -2.25 2.32
CA PRO A 36 -5.24 -2.48 2.89
C PRO A 36 -4.40 -3.46 2.08
N SER A 37 -3.11 -3.20 1.94
CA SER A 37 -2.14 -4.08 1.27
C SER A 37 -1.70 -5.22 2.20
N VAL A 38 -2.67 -6.03 2.63
CA VAL A 38 -2.48 -7.12 3.60
C VAL A 38 -3.06 -8.42 3.05
N VAL A 39 -2.33 -9.51 3.26
CA VAL A 39 -2.76 -10.86 2.90
C VAL A 39 -2.63 -11.77 4.12
N ALA A 40 -3.69 -12.51 4.44
CA ALA A 40 -3.64 -13.58 5.42
C ALA A 40 -3.40 -14.90 4.71
N ILE A 41 -2.36 -15.62 5.12
CA ILE A 41 -1.97 -16.92 4.56
C ILE A 41 -2.25 -17.98 5.62
N ARG A 42 -2.98 -19.01 5.23
CA ARG A 42 -3.17 -20.24 6.02
C ARG A 42 -2.13 -21.26 5.62
N GLU A 43 -1.49 -21.86 6.61
CA GLU A 43 -0.60 -23.00 6.45
C GLU A 43 -1.31 -24.27 6.95
N ASP A 44 -1.52 -25.21 6.04
CA ASP A 44 -2.14 -26.49 6.37
C ASP A 44 -1.09 -27.46 6.94
N VAL A 45 -1.55 -28.53 7.59
CA VAL A 45 -0.71 -29.55 8.27
C VAL A 45 0.34 -30.19 7.34
N GLY A 46 0.14 -30.12 6.01
CA GLY A 46 1.10 -30.58 5.00
C GLY A 46 2.04 -29.51 4.43
N GLY A 47 2.16 -28.34 5.05
CA GLY A 47 3.02 -27.23 4.62
C GLY A 47 2.52 -26.47 3.38
N ARG A 48 1.30 -26.76 2.90
CA ARG A 48 0.69 -26.02 1.80
C ARG A 48 0.19 -24.68 2.30
N LYS A 49 0.57 -23.62 1.60
CA LYS A 49 0.13 -22.25 1.87
C LYS A 49 -1.04 -21.90 0.95
N SER A 50 -2.09 -21.35 1.53
CA SER A 50 -3.26 -20.83 0.79
C SER A 50 -3.64 -19.45 1.29
N VAL A 51 -4.24 -18.63 0.42
CA VAL A 51 -4.73 -17.29 0.81
C VAL A 51 -6.03 -17.47 1.59
N ALA A 52 -6.04 -17.05 2.85
CA ALA A 52 -7.21 -17.08 3.73
C ALA A 52 -8.08 -15.83 3.58
N ALA A 53 -7.44 -14.66 3.46
CA ALA A 53 -8.12 -13.37 3.27
C ALA A 53 -7.17 -12.36 2.62
N VAL A 54 -7.72 -11.30 2.02
CA VAL A 54 -6.97 -10.18 1.42
C VAL A 54 -7.67 -8.87 1.78
N GLY A 55 -6.93 -7.78 1.90
CA GLY A 55 -7.52 -6.47 2.15
C GLY A 55 -7.93 -6.26 3.60
N THR A 56 -9.08 -5.63 3.79
CA THR A 56 -9.64 -5.28 5.10
C THR A 56 -9.81 -6.50 6.01
N GLU A 57 -10.29 -7.62 5.46
CA GLU A 57 -10.43 -8.87 6.21
C GLU A 57 -9.08 -9.36 6.75
N ALA A 58 -8.03 -9.29 5.95
CA ALA A 58 -6.68 -9.66 6.36
C ALA A 58 -6.08 -8.66 7.37
N LYS A 59 -6.32 -7.35 7.19
CA LYS A 59 -5.86 -6.31 8.15
C LYS A 59 -6.46 -6.55 9.54
N ASN A 60 -7.73 -6.92 9.63
CA ASN A 60 -8.40 -7.22 10.90
C ASN A 60 -7.82 -8.42 11.67
N MET A 61 -7.06 -9.28 10.98
CA MET A 61 -6.39 -10.44 11.57
C MET A 61 -4.99 -10.10 12.12
N LEU A 62 -4.41 -8.93 11.80
CA LEU A 62 -3.06 -8.57 12.26
C LEU A 62 -2.97 -8.57 13.79
N GLY A 63 -2.01 -9.34 14.32
CA GLY A 63 -1.81 -9.52 15.77
C GLY A 63 -2.91 -10.33 16.47
N ARG A 64 -3.85 -10.93 15.73
CA ARG A 64 -5.01 -11.69 16.24
C ARG A 64 -5.18 -13.05 15.57
N THR A 65 -4.19 -13.53 14.81
CA THR A 65 -4.28 -14.81 14.10
C THR A 65 -4.07 -16.02 15.02
N PRO A 66 -4.74 -17.15 14.77
CA PRO A 66 -4.34 -18.44 15.33
C PRO A 66 -3.00 -18.90 14.73
N GLY A 67 -2.34 -19.87 15.37
CA GLY A 67 -0.96 -20.27 15.01
C GLY A 67 -0.74 -20.79 13.58
N ASN A 68 -1.81 -21.16 12.85
CA ASN A 68 -1.73 -21.62 11.46
C ASN A 68 -2.11 -20.55 10.42
N ILE A 69 -2.34 -19.30 10.83
CA ILE A 69 -2.61 -18.18 9.93
C ILE A 69 -1.61 -17.07 10.22
N THR A 70 -1.03 -16.51 9.15
CA THR A 70 -0.13 -15.36 9.24
C THR A 70 -0.63 -14.26 8.35
N ALA A 71 -0.95 -13.10 8.92
CA ALA A 71 -1.25 -11.88 8.18
C ALA A 71 0.05 -11.12 7.88
N ILE A 72 0.30 -10.81 6.62
CA ILE A 72 1.53 -10.17 6.14
C ILE A 72 1.22 -9.01 5.19
N ARG A 73 2.09 -7.99 5.20
CA ARG A 73 2.14 -6.95 4.18
C ARG A 73 3.20 -7.34 3.14
N PRO A 74 2.81 -7.69 1.90
CA PRO A 74 3.76 -8.16 0.91
C PRO A 74 4.55 -7.00 0.25
N MET A 75 4.08 -5.77 0.45
CA MET A 75 4.78 -4.52 0.11
C MET A 75 5.37 -3.92 1.38
N LYS A 76 6.66 -3.59 1.38
CA LYS A 76 7.34 -2.96 2.53
C LYS A 76 8.38 -1.96 2.03
N ASP A 77 8.44 -0.78 2.65
CA ASP A 77 9.41 0.27 2.32
C ASP A 77 9.50 0.59 0.81
N GLY A 78 8.37 0.56 0.09
CA GLY A 78 8.29 0.81 -1.35
C GLY A 78 8.70 -0.38 -2.24
N VAL A 79 9.04 -1.53 -1.65
CA VAL A 79 9.51 -2.71 -2.41
C VAL A 79 8.59 -3.91 -2.21
N ILE A 80 8.58 -4.82 -3.19
CA ILE A 80 7.91 -6.11 -3.03
C ILE A 80 8.80 -7.02 -2.18
N ALA A 81 8.33 -7.37 -0.99
CA ALA A 81 9.01 -8.31 -0.09
C ALA A 81 8.68 -9.77 -0.43
N ASP A 82 7.50 -10.05 -0.99
CA ASP A 82 7.09 -11.37 -1.45
C ASP A 82 6.32 -11.27 -2.78
N PHE A 83 6.95 -11.72 -3.87
CA PHE A 83 6.38 -11.65 -5.22
C PHE A 83 5.14 -12.52 -5.38
N THR A 84 5.14 -13.72 -4.81
CA THR A 84 4.05 -14.68 -4.97
C THR A 84 2.80 -14.17 -4.25
N VAL A 85 2.99 -13.62 -3.05
CA VAL A 85 1.89 -13.07 -2.26
C VAL A 85 1.37 -11.77 -2.88
N THR A 86 2.25 -10.91 -3.39
CA THR A 86 1.84 -9.69 -4.12
C THR A 86 1.02 -10.02 -5.36
N GLU A 87 1.44 -11.00 -6.16
CA GLU A 87 0.67 -11.43 -7.33
C GLU A 87 -0.72 -11.93 -6.94
N LYS A 88 -0.83 -12.75 -5.88
CA LYS A 88 -2.13 -13.24 -5.37
C LYS A 88 -3.02 -12.11 -4.87
N MET A 89 -2.44 -11.12 -4.19
CA MET A 89 -3.13 -9.92 -3.74
C MET A 89 -3.68 -9.11 -4.93
N LEU A 90 -2.84 -8.84 -5.94
CA LEU A 90 -3.25 -8.15 -7.16
C LEU A 90 -4.30 -8.93 -7.95
N GLN A 91 -4.16 -10.26 -8.07
CA GLN A 91 -5.18 -11.14 -8.67
C GLN A 91 -6.53 -10.96 -7.97
N HIS A 92 -6.54 -10.94 -6.64
CA HIS A 92 -7.75 -10.72 -5.85
C HIS A 92 -8.34 -9.33 -6.10
N PHE A 93 -7.55 -8.26 -6.01
CA PHE A 93 -8.04 -6.89 -6.17
C PHE A 93 -8.50 -6.58 -7.61
N ILE A 94 -7.77 -7.03 -8.63
CA ILE A 94 -8.17 -6.85 -10.03
C ILE A 94 -9.47 -7.62 -10.32
N LYS A 95 -9.62 -8.83 -9.77
CA LYS A 95 -10.87 -9.59 -9.87
C LYS A 95 -12.02 -8.83 -9.17
N LYS A 96 -11.80 -8.34 -7.95
CA LYS A 96 -12.78 -7.57 -7.18
C LYS A 96 -13.22 -6.29 -7.92
N ALA A 97 -12.28 -5.57 -8.52
CA ALA A 97 -12.53 -4.34 -9.27
C ALA A 97 -13.34 -4.56 -10.57
N HIS A 98 -13.23 -5.72 -11.21
CA HIS A 98 -13.99 -6.05 -12.43
C HIS A 98 -15.37 -6.66 -12.17
N GLY A 99 -15.63 -7.13 -10.94
CA GLY A 99 -16.83 -7.88 -10.58
C GLY A 99 -16.93 -9.26 -11.24
N ASP A 100 -18.05 -9.96 -11.00
CA ASP A 100 -18.32 -11.29 -11.55
C ASP A 100 -18.82 -11.24 -13.00
N ARG A 101 -18.01 -10.65 -13.89
CA ARG A 101 -18.26 -10.73 -15.33
C ARG A 101 -17.83 -12.10 -15.86
N PHE A 102 -18.72 -12.72 -16.66
CA PHE A 102 -18.51 -14.03 -17.30
C PHE A 102 -17.25 -14.08 -18.19
N PHE A 103 -16.83 -12.93 -18.73
CA PHE A 103 -15.56 -12.73 -19.43
C PHE A 103 -14.63 -11.83 -18.62
N ARG A 104 -13.43 -12.33 -18.28
CA ARG A 104 -12.36 -11.52 -17.70
C ARG A 104 -11.64 -10.75 -18.82
N PRO A 105 -11.77 -9.42 -18.90
CA PRO A 105 -10.98 -8.67 -19.85
C PRO A 105 -9.49 -8.78 -19.47
N SER A 106 -8.59 -8.64 -20.45
CA SER A 106 -7.16 -8.45 -20.20
C SER A 106 -6.84 -6.95 -20.36
N PRO A 107 -6.97 -6.13 -19.30
CA PRO A 107 -6.86 -4.68 -19.39
C PRO A 107 -5.41 -4.23 -19.60
N ARG A 108 -5.22 -2.98 -20.05
CA ARG A 108 -3.95 -2.28 -19.82
C ARG A 108 -3.98 -1.72 -18.42
N VAL A 109 -2.84 -1.76 -17.75
CA VAL A 109 -2.71 -1.32 -16.36
C VAL A 109 -1.57 -0.32 -16.27
N ALA A 110 -1.83 0.84 -15.68
CA ALA A 110 -0.77 1.72 -15.18
C ALA A 110 -0.54 1.41 -13.70
N VAL A 111 0.71 1.29 -13.25
CA VAL A 111 1.05 1.02 -11.84
C VAL A 111 2.02 2.09 -11.35
N CYS A 112 1.70 2.75 -10.24
CA CYS A 112 2.62 3.66 -9.58
C CYS A 112 3.78 2.87 -8.96
N VAL A 113 5.00 3.38 -9.09
CA VAL A 113 6.20 2.81 -8.47
C VAL A 113 7.03 3.91 -7.82
N PRO A 114 7.65 3.66 -6.66
CA PRO A 114 8.50 4.64 -6.00
C PRO A 114 9.60 5.19 -6.92
N TYR A 115 9.97 6.45 -6.71
CA TYR A 115 11.10 7.01 -7.42
C TYR A 115 12.40 6.34 -6.96
N GLY A 116 13.21 5.88 -7.92
CA GLY A 116 14.47 5.19 -7.63
C GLY A 116 14.34 3.69 -7.38
N SER A 117 13.16 3.08 -7.59
CA SER A 117 13.05 1.60 -7.63
C SER A 117 14.06 0.99 -8.60
N THR A 118 14.74 -0.06 -8.16
CA THR A 118 15.69 -0.81 -8.97
C THR A 118 15.00 -1.46 -10.16
N GLN A 119 15.76 -1.83 -11.20
CA GLN A 119 15.19 -2.55 -12.35
C GLN A 119 14.55 -3.89 -11.94
N VAL A 120 15.07 -4.55 -10.89
CA VAL A 120 14.52 -5.80 -10.36
C VAL A 120 13.15 -5.55 -9.72
N GLU A 121 13.02 -4.51 -8.90
CA GLU A 121 11.74 -4.12 -8.29
C GLU A 121 10.69 -3.70 -9.33
N ARG A 122 11.08 -2.83 -10.28
CA ARG A 122 10.20 -2.40 -11.39
C ARG A 122 9.74 -3.60 -12.22
N ARG A 123 10.65 -4.52 -12.53
CA ARG A 123 10.34 -5.76 -13.26
C ARG A 123 9.39 -6.65 -12.47
N ALA A 124 9.61 -6.80 -11.17
CA ALA A 124 8.74 -7.60 -10.33
C ALA A 124 7.32 -7.05 -10.25
N ILE A 125 7.14 -5.74 -10.05
CA ILE A 125 5.81 -5.10 -10.05
C ILE A 125 5.10 -5.35 -11.39
N LYS A 126 5.85 -5.20 -12.49
CA LYS A 126 5.35 -5.48 -13.83
C LYS A 126 4.91 -6.93 -13.99
N GLU A 127 5.76 -7.89 -13.63
CA GLU A 127 5.48 -9.33 -13.73
C GLU A 127 4.30 -9.74 -12.83
N SER A 128 4.19 -9.20 -11.61
CA SER A 128 3.03 -9.46 -10.73
C SER A 128 1.72 -8.92 -11.32
N ALA A 129 1.72 -7.74 -11.93
CA ALA A 129 0.53 -7.20 -12.60
C ALA A 129 0.17 -7.98 -13.88
N GLU A 130 1.15 -8.43 -14.66
CA GLU A 130 0.95 -9.30 -15.83
C GLU A 130 0.41 -10.69 -15.42
N GLY A 131 1.00 -11.31 -14.39
CA GLY A 131 0.53 -12.55 -13.78
C GLY A 131 -0.87 -12.42 -13.18
N ALA A 132 -1.26 -11.22 -12.77
CA ALA A 132 -2.61 -10.91 -12.31
C ALA A 132 -3.65 -10.72 -13.43
N GLY A 133 -3.24 -10.78 -14.71
CA GLY A 133 -4.13 -10.78 -15.87
C GLY A 133 -4.05 -9.53 -16.75
N ALA A 134 -3.13 -8.60 -16.47
CA ALA A 134 -2.89 -7.44 -17.33
C ALA A 134 -2.30 -7.87 -18.69
N ARG A 135 -2.77 -7.26 -19.79
CA ARG A 135 -2.17 -7.50 -21.13
C ARG A 135 -0.92 -6.67 -21.37
N LYS A 136 -0.85 -5.51 -20.74
CA LYS A 136 0.24 -4.54 -20.88
C LYS A 136 0.28 -3.70 -19.61
N VAL A 137 1.47 -3.58 -19.05
CA VAL A 137 1.70 -2.82 -17.83
C VAL A 137 2.61 -1.64 -18.15
N PHE A 138 2.20 -0.46 -17.70
CA PHE A 138 2.96 0.78 -17.73
C PHE A 138 3.31 1.15 -16.29
N LEU A 139 4.57 1.49 -16.06
CA LEU A 139 5.00 1.98 -14.74
C LEU A 139 5.02 3.50 -14.79
N VAL A 140 4.49 4.13 -13.75
CA VAL A 140 4.47 5.58 -13.57
C VAL A 140 5.22 5.88 -12.28
N ASP A 141 6.12 6.86 -12.29
CA ASP A 141 6.81 7.24 -11.06
C ASP A 141 5.80 7.91 -10.10
N GLU A 142 5.74 7.41 -8.88
CA GLU A 142 4.81 7.80 -7.82
C GLU A 142 4.78 9.32 -7.55
N PRO A 143 5.91 10.07 -7.46
CA PRO A 143 5.82 11.52 -7.22
C PRO A 143 5.18 12.28 -8.40
N MET A 144 5.30 11.77 -9.64
CA MET A 144 4.61 12.35 -10.79
C MET A 144 3.10 12.10 -10.69
N ALA A 145 2.70 10.88 -10.31
CA ALA A 145 1.30 10.54 -10.09
C ALA A 145 0.69 11.38 -8.95
N ALA A 146 1.42 11.52 -7.83
CA ALA A 146 1.02 12.35 -6.69
C ALA A 146 0.84 13.82 -7.07
N ALA A 147 1.80 14.42 -7.78
CA ALA A 147 1.71 15.81 -8.22
C ALA A 147 0.52 16.05 -9.18
N ILE A 148 0.31 15.14 -10.14
CA ILE A 148 -0.86 15.22 -11.03
C ILE A 148 -2.17 15.07 -10.23
N GLY A 149 -2.22 14.10 -9.30
CA GLY A 149 -3.37 13.88 -8.43
C GLY A 149 -3.71 15.06 -7.52
N ALA A 150 -2.70 15.82 -7.10
CA ALA A 150 -2.83 17.05 -6.33
C ALA A 150 -3.18 18.28 -7.19
N GLY A 151 -3.39 18.13 -8.50
CA GLY A 151 -3.72 19.22 -9.41
C GLY A 151 -2.54 20.16 -9.68
N MET A 152 -1.31 19.70 -9.46
CA MET A 152 -0.12 20.53 -9.65
C MET A 152 0.15 20.77 -11.14
N PRO A 153 0.66 21.95 -11.51
CA PRO A 153 0.90 22.39 -12.88
C PRO A 153 2.22 21.83 -13.45
N VAL A 154 2.36 20.50 -13.44
CA VAL A 154 3.62 19.80 -13.77
C VAL A 154 4.11 20.01 -15.20
N HIS A 155 3.23 20.43 -16.12
CA HIS A 155 3.53 20.64 -17.55
C HIS A 155 4.07 22.04 -17.86
N GLU A 156 3.94 22.99 -16.94
CA GLU A 156 4.38 24.37 -17.14
C GLU A 156 5.90 24.52 -16.90
N ALA A 157 6.48 25.59 -17.42
CA ALA A 157 7.87 25.97 -17.18
C ALA A 157 8.07 26.59 -15.78
N ARG A 158 7.56 25.93 -14.73
CA ARG A 158 7.71 26.30 -13.32
C ARG A 158 8.00 25.08 -12.46
N GLY A 159 8.81 25.25 -11.43
CA GLY A 159 9.08 24.20 -10.45
C GLY A 159 7.90 23.95 -9.53
N SER A 160 7.40 22.72 -9.51
CA SER A 160 6.36 22.22 -8.61
C SER A 160 6.99 21.21 -7.65
N MET A 161 6.99 21.49 -6.34
CA MET A 161 7.50 20.56 -5.34
C MET A 161 6.36 19.79 -4.67
N VAL A 162 6.44 18.46 -4.70
CA VAL A 162 5.51 17.54 -4.01
C VAL A 162 6.26 16.78 -2.93
N LEU A 163 5.62 16.58 -1.79
CA LEU A 163 6.05 15.69 -0.72
C LEU A 163 4.91 14.70 -0.45
N ASP A 164 5.12 13.44 -0.78
CA ASP A 164 4.21 12.34 -0.52
C ASP A 164 4.69 11.57 0.71
N ILE A 165 3.87 11.45 1.74
CA ILE A 165 4.17 10.72 2.98
C ILE A 165 3.26 9.50 3.04
N GLY A 166 3.78 8.36 2.60
CA GLY A 166 3.10 7.08 2.62
C GLY A 166 3.27 6.32 3.93
N GLY A 167 2.96 5.01 3.89
CA GLY A 167 3.13 4.11 5.02
C GLY A 167 4.61 3.81 5.30
N GLY A 168 5.34 3.30 4.30
CA GLY A 168 6.72 2.84 4.47
C GLY A 168 7.77 3.85 4.00
N THR A 169 7.38 4.81 3.16
CA THR A 169 8.27 5.75 2.49
C THR A 169 7.68 7.15 2.50
N SER A 170 8.57 8.14 2.40
CA SER A 170 8.22 9.50 2.03
C SER A 170 9.03 9.88 0.80
N GLU A 171 8.36 10.43 -0.19
CA GLU A 171 8.95 10.79 -1.47
C GLU A 171 8.83 12.30 -1.69
N VAL A 172 9.93 12.92 -2.07
CA VAL A 172 9.95 14.34 -2.44
C VAL A 172 10.39 14.46 -3.89
N ALA A 173 9.70 15.31 -4.65
CA ALA A 173 10.11 15.61 -6.02
C ALA A 173 9.87 17.07 -6.38
N VAL A 174 10.74 17.59 -7.24
CA VAL A 174 10.57 18.85 -7.95
C VAL A 174 10.35 18.53 -9.43
N ILE A 175 9.24 19.02 -9.97
CA ILE A 175 8.75 18.67 -11.32
C ILE A 175 8.56 19.96 -12.13
N SER A 176 8.92 19.92 -13.41
CA SER A 176 8.71 21.01 -14.38
C SER A 176 8.69 20.42 -15.78
N LEU A 177 7.89 20.98 -16.71
CA LEU A 177 7.81 20.54 -18.11
C LEU A 177 7.59 19.01 -18.28
N ASN A 178 6.73 18.42 -17.45
CA ASN A 178 6.45 16.98 -17.35
C ASN A 178 7.68 16.11 -16.98
N GLY A 179 8.77 16.71 -16.55
CA GLY A 179 9.99 16.04 -16.12
C GLY A 179 10.23 16.18 -14.63
N ILE A 180 10.68 15.09 -14.00
CA ILE A 180 11.22 15.13 -12.63
C ILE A 180 12.62 15.76 -12.71
N VAL A 181 12.77 16.96 -12.14
CA VAL A 181 14.04 17.69 -12.07
C VAL A 181 14.91 17.14 -10.95
N TYR A 182 14.27 16.85 -9.81
CA TYR A 182 14.89 16.23 -8.65
C TYR A 182 13.86 15.32 -7.99
N ALA A 183 14.29 14.17 -7.50
CA ALA A 183 13.48 13.39 -6.58
C ALA A 183 14.36 12.58 -5.62
N ALA A 184 13.84 12.36 -4.43
CA ALA A 184 14.45 11.53 -3.40
C ALA A 184 13.36 10.77 -2.65
N SER A 185 13.70 9.57 -2.19
CA SER A 185 12.82 8.71 -1.42
C SER A 185 13.55 8.28 -0.16
N VAL A 186 12.87 8.34 0.98
CA VAL A 186 13.39 7.88 2.27
C VAL A 186 12.44 6.86 2.88
N ARG A 187 13.00 5.84 3.55
CA ARG A 187 12.24 4.77 4.22
C ARG A 187 11.72 5.19 5.59
N ILE A 188 11.01 6.32 5.59
CA ILE A 188 10.38 6.93 6.75
C ILE A 188 8.96 7.31 6.32
N GLY A 189 7.96 6.88 7.06
CA GLY A 189 6.56 7.18 6.80
C GLY A 189 5.70 6.82 8.00
N GLY A 190 4.42 6.57 7.77
CA GLY A 190 3.45 6.17 8.79
C GLY A 190 3.92 5.03 9.71
N ASP A 191 4.61 4.04 9.17
CA ASP A 191 5.09 2.85 9.90
C ASP A 191 6.16 3.23 10.94
N ARG A 192 7.03 4.20 10.63
CA ARG A 192 8.04 4.72 11.58
C ARG A 192 7.41 5.57 12.67
N PHE A 193 6.34 6.29 12.37
CA PHE A 193 5.58 7.04 13.37
C PHE A 193 4.91 6.09 14.37
N ASP A 194 4.34 4.98 13.89
CA ASP A 194 3.74 3.96 14.75
C ASP A 194 4.79 3.29 15.64
N GLU A 195 5.96 2.96 15.09
CA GLU A 195 7.10 2.44 15.86
C GLU A 195 7.57 3.42 16.95
N ALA A 196 7.62 4.72 16.65
CA ALA A 196 7.97 5.74 17.63
C ALA A 196 6.96 5.79 18.80
N ILE A 197 5.66 5.71 18.48
CA ILE A 197 4.58 5.65 19.48
C ILE A 197 4.66 4.38 20.33
N LEU A 198 4.86 3.21 19.70
CA LEU A 198 5.05 1.93 20.39
C LEU A 198 6.19 2.02 21.41
N ASN A 199 7.35 2.52 20.97
CA ASN A 199 8.53 2.65 21.80
C ASN A 199 8.37 3.71 22.89
N TYR A 200 7.59 4.77 22.65
CA TYR A 200 7.26 5.76 23.67
C TYR A 200 6.39 5.14 24.77
N VAL A 201 5.31 4.45 24.40
CA VAL A 201 4.39 3.82 25.36
C VAL A 201 5.11 2.77 26.20
N ARG A 202 5.93 1.94 25.54
CA ARG A 202 6.76 0.94 26.21
C ARG A 202 7.70 1.53 27.25
N ARG A 203 8.41 2.61 26.91
CA ARG A 203 9.44 3.20 27.78
C ARG A 203 8.86 4.00 28.94
N ASN A 204 7.76 4.71 28.71
CA ASN A 204 7.20 5.63 29.73
C ASN A 204 6.14 4.97 30.61
N TYR A 205 5.45 3.93 30.14
CA TYR A 205 4.36 3.28 30.89
C TYR A 205 4.61 1.79 31.16
N GLY A 206 5.66 1.18 30.59
CA GLY A 206 5.92 -0.26 30.76
C GLY A 206 4.88 -1.16 30.08
N ILE A 207 4.09 -0.61 29.15
CA ILE A 207 2.99 -1.30 28.47
C ILE A 207 3.39 -1.60 27.02
N LEU A 208 3.14 -2.82 26.58
CA LEU A 208 3.29 -3.24 25.18
C LEU A 208 1.93 -3.17 24.47
N ILE A 209 1.82 -2.28 23.49
CA ILE A 209 0.66 -2.18 22.60
C ILE A 209 1.00 -2.77 21.21
N GLY A 210 -0.01 -3.10 20.41
CA GLY A 210 0.18 -3.56 19.02
C GLY A 210 0.20 -2.40 18.02
N GLU A 211 0.63 -2.67 16.79
CA GLU A 211 0.72 -1.68 15.69
C GLU A 211 -0.63 -0.99 15.43
N ALA A 212 -1.73 -1.74 15.39
CA ALA A 212 -3.06 -1.16 15.17
C ALA A 212 -3.46 -0.15 16.28
N THR A 213 -3.03 -0.39 17.53
CA THR A 213 -3.27 0.57 18.62
C THR A 213 -2.40 1.80 18.45
N ALA A 214 -1.14 1.65 18.02
CA ALA A 214 -0.24 2.76 17.75
C ALA A 214 -0.72 3.63 16.58
N GLU A 215 -1.17 3.02 15.48
CA GLU A 215 -1.79 3.71 14.34
C GLU A 215 -3.04 4.49 14.80
N ARG A 216 -3.85 3.92 15.69
CA ARG A 216 -5.00 4.62 16.27
C ARG A 216 -4.60 5.83 17.11
N ILE A 217 -3.59 5.70 17.97
CA ILE A 217 -3.03 6.83 18.75
C ILE A 217 -2.55 7.94 17.79
N LYS A 218 -1.82 7.57 16.73
CA LYS A 218 -1.31 8.48 15.70
C LYS A 218 -2.44 9.30 15.09
N HIS A 219 -3.56 8.67 14.72
CA HIS A 219 -4.68 9.36 14.09
C HIS A 219 -5.54 10.18 15.07
N GLU A 220 -5.76 9.70 16.29
CA GLU A 220 -6.64 10.39 17.25
C GLU A 220 -5.97 11.59 17.92
N ILE A 221 -4.69 11.45 18.30
CA ILE A 221 -3.98 12.45 19.11
C ILE A 221 -2.58 12.82 18.61
N GLY A 222 -2.07 12.17 17.56
CA GLY A 222 -0.75 12.49 17.01
C GLY A 222 -0.71 13.88 16.38
N SER A 223 0.37 14.62 16.61
CA SER A 223 0.62 15.90 15.96
C SER A 223 2.12 16.14 15.77
N ALA A 224 2.49 16.76 14.65
CA ALA A 224 3.86 17.18 14.36
C ALA A 224 4.19 18.60 14.91
N TYR A 225 3.16 19.35 15.32
CA TYR A 225 3.29 20.69 15.89
C TYR A 225 2.39 20.82 17.12
N PRO A 226 2.78 21.57 18.16
CA PRO A 226 1.93 21.78 19.33
C PRO A 226 0.57 22.37 18.91
N GLY A 227 -0.52 21.69 19.25
CA GLY A 227 -1.87 22.22 19.09
C GLY A 227 -2.27 23.08 20.29
N ASP A 228 -3.35 23.84 20.14
CA ASP A 228 -3.90 24.66 21.22
C ASP A 228 -4.56 23.82 22.32
N GLU A 229 -5.03 22.61 21.98
CA GLU A 229 -5.68 21.68 22.89
C GLU A 229 -4.82 20.43 23.14
N VAL A 230 -4.70 20.04 24.41
CA VAL A 230 -4.12 18.75 24.80
C VAL A 230 -5.17 17.66 24.61
N LYS A 231 -4.88 16.70 23.73
CA LYS A 231 -5.73 15.53 23.51
C LYS A 231 -5.17 14.32 24.24
N GLU A 232 -6.07 13.52 24.80
CA GLU A 232 -5.72 12.30 25.53
C GLU A 232 -6.51 11.10 24.97
N ILE A 233 -5.94 9.90 25.14
CA ILE A 233 -6.52 8.65 24.67
C ILE A 233 -6.24 7.53 25.67
N SER A 234 -7.24 6.70 25.93
CA SER A 234 -7.08 5.48 26.72
C SER A 234 -6.79 4.28 25.81
N VAL A 235 -5.80 3.49 26.17
CA VAL A 235 -5.36 2.29 25.43
C VAL A 235 -5.17 1.11 26.37
N ARG A 236 -5.31 -0.11 25.84
CA ARG A 236 -5.01 -1.36 26.55
C ARG A 236 -3.80 -2.02 25.90
N GLY A 237 -2.96 -2.66 26.70
CA GLY A 237 -1.78 -3.37 26.26
C GLY A 237 -1.24 -4.26 27.37
N ARG A 238 -0.27 -5.11 27.06
CA ARG A 238 0.28 -6.06 28.03
C ARG A 238 1.32 -5.38 28.90
N ASN A 239 1.19 -5.50 30.23
CA ASN A 239 2.21 -5.04 31.18
C ASN A 239 3.48 -5.90 31.04
N LEU A 240 4.65 -5.26 30.91
CA LEU A 240 5.92 -5.96 30.74
C LEU A 240 6.47 -6.59 32.02
N SER A 241 6.15 -6.05 33.19
CA SER A 241 6.62 -6.56 34.47
C SER A 241 5.78 -7.75 34.95
N GLU A 242 4.47 -7.66 34.75
CA GLU A 242 3.52 -8.65 35.30
C GLU A 242 2.99 -9.63 34.24
N GLY A 243 3.20 -9.36 32.95
CA GLY A 243 2.74 -10.21 31.85
C GLY A 243 1.23 -10.25 31.63
N VAL A 244 0.45 -9.53 32.45
CA VAL A 244 -1.01 -9.44 32.40
C VAL A 244 -1.49 -8.27 31.52
N PRO A 245 -2.73 -8.35 30.97
CA PRO A 245 -3.35 -7.27 30.19
C PRO A 245 -3.68 -6.00 30.99
#